data_AF-A0A1I6B6I1-F1
#
_entry.id   AF-A0A1I6B6I1-F1
#
_cell.length_a   1.000
_cell.length_b   1.000
_cell.length_c   1.000
_cell.angle_alpha   90.00
_cell.angle_beta   90.00
_cell.angle_gamma   90.00
#
_symmetry.space_group_name_H-M   'P 1'
#
loop_
_entity.id
_entity.type
_entity.pdbx_description
1 polymer ?
#
loop_
_entity_poly.entity_id
_entity_poly.type
_entity_poly.pdbx_seq_one_letter_code
_entity_poly.pdbx_strand_id
1 'polypeptide(L)'
;MRRITALIFSIVLVGLLGACGPSFKQESKETEKAVKTALEAKIQKQNKKIQSIEFHLPFGFEVKEKSPNNIILKNGSKTYILFYNPHEKSGSEVVYEATKAQHEKIELDKTYKKDDKFAYLLLEQLEEDMNEVTVGIGGTKITTETKTSSMKNEAKTMMEIVSSVKMK
;
A
#
# COMPACT_ATOMS: atom_id res chain seq x y z
N MET A 1 45.91 -21.57 -26.34
CA MET A 1 44.56 -21.27 -26.86
C MET A 1 43.41 -21.79 -26.00
N ARG A 2 43.46 -23.03 -25.45
CA ARG A 2 42.38 -23.61 -24.60
C ARG A 2 42.01 -22.86 -23.30
N ARG A 3 42.93 -22.08 -22.70
CA ARG A 3 42.69 -21.36 -21.43
C ARG A 3 41.96 -20.03 -21.59
N ILE A 4 42.04 -19.40 -22.77
CA ILE A 4 41.39 -18.11 -23.06
C ILE A 4 39.90 -18.32 -23.38
N THR A 5 39.55 -19.45 -24.00
CA THR A 5 38.17 -19.82 -24.31
C THR A 5 37.31 -20.06 -23.06
N ALA A 6 37.90 -20.60 -21.99
CA ALA A 6 37.21 -20.83 -20.72
C ALA A 6 36.92 -19.54 -19.93
N LEU A 7 37.79 -18.53 -20.07
CA LEU A 7 37.62 -17.23 -19.41
C LEU A 7 36.48 -16.42 -20.06
N ILE A 8 36.37 -16.49 -21.39
CA ILE A 8 35.32 -15.80 -22.16
C ILE A 8 33.94 -16.42 -21.86
N PHE A 9 33.86 -17.75 -21.66
CA PHE A 9 32.59 -18.42 -21.33
C PHE A 9 32.10 -18.11 -19.91
N SER A 10 32.99 -17.82 -18.96
CA SER A 10 32.61 -17.44 -17.59
C SER A 10 32.09 -16.01 -17.48
N ILE A 11 32.56 -15.08 -18.32
CA ILE A 11 32.11 -13.67 -18.30
C ILE A 11 30.70 -13.51 -18.87
N VAL A 12 30.29 -14.34 -19.83
CA VAL A 12 28.94 -14.31 -20.41
C VAL A 12 27.87 -14.80 -19.42
N LEU A 13 28.22 -15.68 -18.48
CA LEU A 13 27.25 -16.22 -17.51
C LEU A 13 26.86 -15.22 -16.41
N VAL A 14 27.70 -14.22 -16.14
CA VAL A 14 27.46 -13.20 -15.09
C VAL A 14 26.51 -12.09 -15.59
N GLY A 15 26.39 -11.89 -16.91
CA GLY A 15 25.51 -10.88 -17.51
C GLY A 15 24.02 -11.22 -17.53
N LEU A 16 23.64 -12.45 -17.15
CA LEU A 16 22.24 -12.92 -17.12
C LEU A 16 21.55 -12.72 -15.76
N LEU A 17 22.25 -12.17 -14.77
CA LEU A 17 21.63 -11.72 -13.52
C LEU A 17 20.98 -10.34 -13.72
N GLY A 18 20.16 -10.20 -14.77
CA GLY A 18 19.20 -9.10 -14.87
C GLY A 18 18.28 -9.17 -13.65
N ALA A 19 18.00 -8.01 -13.05
CA ALA A 19 17.11 -7.88 -11.90
C ALA A 19 15.78 -8.61 -12.19
N CYS A 20 15.63 -9.82 -11.66
CA CYS A 20 14.47 -10.70 -11.88
C CYS A 20 13.32 -10.28 -10.95
N GLY A 21 13.08 -8.97 -10.85
CA GLY A 21 11.96 -8.37 -10.13
C GLY A 21 10.76 -8.17 -11.06
N PRO A 22 9.52 -8.21 -10.54
CA PRO A 22 8.36 -7.83 -11.34
C PRO A 22 8.49 -6.36 -11.75
N SER A 23 8.17 -6.05 -13.00
CA SER A 23 8.08 -4.66 -13.45
C SER A 23 6.97 -3.92 -12.70
N PHE A 24 7.11 -2.61 -12.51
CA PHE A 24 6.06 -1.76 -11.93
C PHE A 24 4.70 -2.03 -12.58
N LYS A 25 4.60 -1.94 -13.90
CA LYS A 25 3.35 -2.14 -14.65
C LYS A 25 2.68 -3.49 -14.37
N GLN A 26 3.46 -4.55 -14.23
CA GLN A 26 2.92 -5.87 -13.90
C GLN A 26 2.41 -5.89 -12.47
N GLU A 27 3.22 -5.42 -11.53
CA GLU A 27 2.89 -5.48 -10.11
C GLU A 27 1.75 -4.52 -9.74
N SER A 28 1.62 -3.36 -10.40
CA SER A 28 0.47 -2.45 -10.24
C SER A 28 -0.86 -3.13 -10.60
N LYS A 29 -0.88 -3.99 -11.64
CA LYS A 29 -2.08 -4.75 -12.02
C LYS A 29 -2.43 -5.81 -10.97
N GLU A 30 -1.41 -6.49 -10.44
CA GLU A 30 -1.62 -7.48 -9.38
C GLU A 30 -2.05 -6.81 -8.06
N THR A 31 -1.52 -5.62 -7.78
CA THR A 31 -1.91 -4.76 -6.66
C THR A 31 -3.37 -4.32 -6.78
N GLU A 32 -3.80 -3.86 -7.96
CA GLU A 32 -5.19 -3.49 -8.25
C GLU A 32 -6.16 -4.66 -7.97
N LYS A 33 -5.82 -5.87 -8.45
CA LYS A 33 -6.62 -7.08 -8.21
C LYS A 33 -6.68 -7.44 -6.73
N ALA A 34 -5.55 -7.35 -6.02
CA ALA A 34 -5.48 -7.67 -4.61
C ALA A 34 -6.30 -6.71 -3.75
N VAL A 35 -6.25 -5.41 -4.05
CA VAL A 35 -7.09 -4.40 -3.39
C VAL A 35 -8.56 -4.65 -3.64
N LYS A 36 -8.97 -4.90 -4.89
CA LYS A 36 -10.36 -5.24 -5.21
C LYS A 36 -10.84 -6.48 -4.44
N THR A 37 -10.00 -7.51 -4.39
CA THR A 37 -10.31 -8.74 -3.65
C THR A 37 -10.45 -8.49 -2.15
N ALA A 38 -9.55 -7.67 -1.56
CA ALA A 38 -9.60 -7.30 -0.16
C ALA A 38 -10.85 -6.46 0.19
N LEU A 39 -11.28 -5.56 -0.71
CA LEU A 39 -12.51 -4.79 -0.57
C LEU A 39 -13.77 -5.67 -0.59
N GLU A 40 -13.76 -6.76 -1.35
CA GLU A 40 -14.88 -7.71 -1.44
C GLU A 40 -14.86 -8.76 -0.33
N ALA A 41 -13.73 -8.91 0.36
CA ALA A 41 -13.57 -9.87 1.45
C ALA A 41 -14.38 -9.49 2.70
N LYS A 42 -14.59 -10.48 3.56
CA LYS A 42 -15.21 -10.26 4.87
C LYS A 42 -14.33 -9.34 5.72
N ILE A 43 -14.94 -8.27 6.24
CA ILE A 43 -14.27 -7.32 7.14
C ILE A 43 -13.79 -8.05 8.41
N GLN A 44 -12.51 -7.87 8.74
CA GLN A 44 -11.90 -8.45 9.93
C GLN A 44 -12.40 -7.73 11.19
N LYS A 45 -12.56 -8.51 12.28
CA LYS A 45 -13.02 -7.96 13.56
C LYS A 45 -11.95 -7.01 14.13
N GLN A 46 -12.41 -5.86 14.63
CA GLN A 46 -11.56 -4.88 15.29
C GLN A 46 -10.92 -5.49 16.55
N ASN A 47 -9.63 -5.26 16.71
CA ASN A 47 -8.83 -5.74 17.85
C ASN A 47 -8.00 -4.62 18.49
N LYS A 48 -8.04 -3.40 17.93
CA LYS A 48 -7.42 -2.20 18.48
C LYS A 48 -8.39 -1.03 18.51
N LYS A 49 -8.24 -0.24 19.58
CA LYS A 49 -9.02 0.94 19.90
C LYS A 49 -8.06 2.07 20.25
N ILE A 50 -8.10 3.15 19.48
CA ILE A 50 -7.18 4.28 19.60
C ILE A 50 -7.95 5.56 19.31
N GLN A 51 -7.82 6.58 20.16
CA GLN A 51 -8.49 7.86 20.00
C GLN A 51 -10.00 7.69 19.72
N SER A 52 -10.51 8.15 18.58
CA SER A 52 -11.91 8.06 18.15
C SER A 52 -12.21 6.90 17.19
N ILE A 53 -11.27 5.97 16.97
CA ILE A 53 -11.46 4.85 16.04
C ILE A 53 -11.20 3.48 16.67
N GLU A 54 -11.84 2.47 16.08
CA GLU A 54 -11.59 1.04 16.31
C GLU A 54 -11.28 0.37 14.99
N PHE A 55 -10.27 -0.50 14.95
CA PHE A 55 -9.83 -1.16 13.73
C PHE A 55 -9.14 -2.50 14.01
N HIS A 56 -9.02 -3.31 12.97
CA HIS A 56 -8.23 -4.52 12.95
C HIS A 56 -6.77 -4.18 12.67
N LEU A 57 -5.89 -4.56 13.59
CA LEU A 57 -4.45 -4.52 13.42
C LEU A 57 -3.92 -5.95 13.24
N PRO A 58 -3.41 -6.30 12.05
CA PRO A 58 -2.85 -7.63 11.78
C PRO A 58 -1.69 -7.98 12.71
N PHE A 59 -1.43 -9.28 12.88
CA PHE A 59 -0.30 -9.75 13.65
C PHE A 59 1.03 -9.22 13.08
N GLY A 60 1.97 -8.88 13.96
CA GLY A 60 3.27 -8.29 13.61
C GLY A 60 3.27 -6.77 13.47
N PHE A 61 2.10 -6.13 13.43
CA PHE A 61 2.02 -4.67 13.45
C PHE A 61 2.04 -4.12 14.87
N GLU A 62 2.74 -3.00 15.03
CA GLU A 62 2.87 -2.25 16.27
C GLU A 62 2.49 -0.78 16.05
N VAL A 63 1.92 -0.15 17.08
CA VAL A 63 1.65 1.29 17.08
C VAL A 63 2.83 2.00 17.73
N LYS A 64 3.46 2.94 17.02
CA LYS A 64 4.62 3.69 17.55
C LYS A 64 4.24 5.06 18.06
N GLU A 65 3.54 5.84 17.24
CA GLU A 65 3.22 7.23 17.54
C GLU A 65 1.77 7.55 17.20
N LYS A 66 1.21 8.53 17.91
CA LYS A 66 -0.17 8.96 17.80
C LYS A 66 -0.20 10.47 17.83
N SER A 67 -0.64 11.10 16.74
CA SER A 67 -0.99 12.52 16.71
C SER A 67 -2.48 12.66 16.39
N PRO A 68 -3.05 13.87 16.45
CA PRO A 68 -4.40 14.08 15.95
C PRO A 68 -4.53 13.56 14.52
N ASN A 69 -5.50 12.68 14.29
CA ASN A 69 -5.84 12.10 12.99
C ASN A 69 -4.76 11.25 12.30
N ASN A 70 -3.57 11.05 12.89
CA ASN A 70 -2.52 10.18 12.33
C ASN A 70 -2.02 9.16 13.36
N ILE A 71 -1.84 7.93 12.91
CA ILE A 71 -1.30 6.83 13.70
C ILE A 71 -0.15 6.21 12.91
N ILE A 72 1.04 6.23 13.51
CA ILE A 72 2.23 5.58 12.94
C ILE A 72 2.23 4.11 13.33
N LEU A 73 2.18 3.24 12.32
CA LEU A 73 2.26 1.79 12.48
C LEU A 73 3.61 1.29 11.98
N LYS A 74 4.14 0.22 12.58
CA LYS A 74 5.32 -0.49 12.08
C LYS A 74 5.07 -1.97 11.97
N ASN A 75 5.66 -2.59 10.95
CA ASN A 75 5.78 -4.04 10.81
C ASN A 75 7.22 -4.37 10.40
N GLY A 76 8.04 -4.80 11.36
CA GLY A 76 9.49 -4.89 11.18
C GLY A 76 10.11 -3.51 10.90
N SER A 77 10.82 -3.38 9.78
CA SER A 77 11.42 -2.11 9.32
C SER A 77 10.45 -1.20 8.56
N LYS A 78 9.27 -1.70 8.17
CA LYS A 78 8.30 -0.94 7.38
C LYS A 78 7.49 -0.01 8.28
N THR A 79 7.23 1.18 7.76
CA THR A 79 6.45 2.21 8.46
C THR A 79 5.23 2.56 7.63
N TYR A 80 4.10 2.74 8.31
CA TYR A 80 2.82 3.08 7.69
C TYR A 80 2.20 4.25 8.44
N ILE A 81 1.50 5.10 7.70
CA ILE A 81 0.77 6.23 8.27
C ILE A 81 -0.72 5.96 8.05
N LEU A 82 -1.44 5.60 9.11
CA LEU A 82 -2.89 5.51 9.11
C LEU A 82 -3.46 6.88 9.46
N PHE A 83 -4.06 7.54 8.48
CA PHE A 83 -4.77 8.81 8.65
C PHE A 83 -6.28 8.58 8.69
N TYR A 84 -6.99 9.31 9.53
CA TYR A 84 -8.45 9.30 9.58
C TYR A 84 -9.01 10.70 9.85
N ASN A 85 -10.08 11.07 9.16
CA ASN A 85 -10.86 12.27 9.44
C ASN A 85 -12.25 11.87 9.99
N PRO A 86 -12.53 12.11 11.28
CA PRO A 86 -13.80 11.73 11.90
C PRO A 86 -15.02 12.51 11.37
N HIS A 87 -14.80 13.61 10.64
CA HIS A 87 -15.86 14.41 10.04
C HIS A 87 -16.29 13.91 8.65
N GLU A 88 -15.59 12.91 8.11
CA GLU A 88 -15.85 12.40 6.77
C GLU A 88 -16.52 11.01 6.81
N LYS A 89 -17.56 10.85 5.99
CA LYS A 89 -18.28 9.57 5.86
C LYS A 89 -17.48 8.60 4.98
N SER A 90 -17.85 7.32 5.01
CA SER A 90 -17.21 6.27 4.20
C SER A 90 -17.35 6.48 2.68
N GLY A 91 -18.35 7.25 2.24
CA GLY A 91 -18.57 7.62 0.84
C GLY A 91 -17.90 8.92 0.42
N SER A 92 -17.15 9.59 1.31
CA SER A 92 -16.52 10.87 1.01
C SER A 92 -15.31 10.73 0.07
N GLU A 93 -15.18 11.66 -0.86
CA GLU A 93 -14.04 11.75 -1.77
C GLU A 93 -12.98 12.75 -1.27
N VAL A 94 -13.25 13.51 -0.19
CA VAL A 94 -12.42 14.63 0.28
C VAL A 94 -10.97 14.23 0.57
N VAL A 95 -10.76 13.13 1.31
CA VAL A 95 -9.40 12.69 1.65
C VAL A 95 -8.64 12.17 0.42
N TYR A 96 -9.34 11.56 -0.52
CA TYR A 96 -8.76 11.12 -1.79
C TYR A 96 -8.33 12.32 -2.64
N GLU A 97 -9.20 13.30 -2.84
CA GLU A 97 -8.89 14.50 -3.60
C GLU A 97 -7.75 15.31 -2.95
N ALA A 98 -7.78 15.45 -1.61
CA ALA A 98 -6.70 16.10 -0.88
C ALA A 98 -5.37 15.35 -1.01
N THR A 99 -5.39 14.02 -1.03
CA THR A 99 -4.18 13.22 -1.23
C THR A 99 -3.66 13.40 -2.65
N LYS A 100 -4.53 13.34 -3.67
CA LYS A 100 -4.13 13.54 -5.06
C LYS A 100 -3.52 14.91 -5.31
N ALA A 101 -4.08 15.96 -4.71
CA ALA A 101 -3.58 17.32 -4.84
C ALA A 101 -2.17 17.52 -4.24
N GLN A 102 -1.70 16.62 -3.37
CA GLN A 102 -0.36 16.66 -2.78
C GLN A 102 0.71 16.01 -3.66
N HIS A 103 0.32 15.27 -4.69
CA HIS A 103 1.24 14.50 -5.53
C HIS A 103 1.42 15.21 -6.87
N GLU A 104 2.67 15.34 -7.32
CA GLU A 104 2.97 15.89 -8.64
C GLU A 104 2.61 14.90 -9.75
N LYS A 105 2.74 13.61 -9.47
CA LYS A 105 2.49 12.53 -10.43
C LYS A 105 1.94 11.29 -9.73
N ILE A 106 0.92 10.69 -10.33
CA ILE A 106 0.33 9.43 -9.88
C ILE A 106 0.30 8.48 -11.08
N GLU A 107 1.04 7.39 -11.01
CA GLU A 107 1.12 6.39 -12.08
C GLU A 107 -0.11 5.49 -12.15
N LEU A 108 -0.76 5.24 -11.02
CA LEU A 108 -2.03 4.51 -10.98
C LEU A 108 -2.99 5.18 -10.02
N ASP A 109 -4.14 5.57 -10.56
CA ASP A 109 -5.28 6.13 -9.82
C ASP A 109 -6.49 5.24 -10.08
N LYS A 110 -6.98 4.58 -9.02
CA LYS A 110 -8.13 3.67 -9.08
C LYS A 110 -9.09 3.97 -7.96
N THR A 111 -10.37 4.07 -8.32
CA THR A 111 -11.48 4.24 -7.39
C THR A 111 -12.47 3.08 -7.50
N TYR A 112 -13.12 2.74 -6.40
CA TYR A 112 -14.15 1.72 -6.31
C TYR A 112 -15.33 2.26 -5.50
N LYS A 113 -16.56 2.02 -5.97
CA LYS A 113 -17.79 2.40 -5.27
C LYS A 113 -18.60 1.15 -4.96
N LYS A 114 -18.90 0.90 -3.68
CA LYS A 114 -19.72 -0.23 -3.23
C LYS A 114 -20.34 0.07 -1.87
N ASP A 115 -21.62 -0.25 -1.68
CA ASP A 115 -22.34 -0.13 -0.40
C ASP A 115 -22.13 1.23 0.30
N ASP A 116 -22.29 2.34 -0.45
CA ASP A 116 -22.05 3.72 -0.01
C ASP A 116 -20.62 4.02 0.51
N LYS A 117 -19.66 3.17 0.14
CA LYS A 117 -18.23 3.38 0.38
C LYS A 117 -17.55 3.82 -0.89
N PHE A 118 -16.72 4.84 -0.75
CA PHE A 118 -15.78 5.28 -1.76
C PHE A 118 -14.40 4.79 -1.36
N ALA A 119 -13.85 3.84 -2.10
CA ALA A 119 -12.52 3.29 -1.87
C ALA A 119 -11.57 3.68 -3.00
N TYR A 120 -10.27 3.72 -2.72
CA TYR A 120 -9.28 4.08 -3.71
C TYR A 120 -7.91 3.44 -3.47
N LEU A 121 -7.13 3.35 -4.55
CA LEU A 121 -5.74 2.94 -4.60
C LEU A 121 -4.99 3.98 -5.44
N LEU A 122 -3.95 4.57 -4.86
CA LEU A 122 -3.00 5.45 -5.53
C LEU A 122 -1.62 4.80 -5.47
N LEU A 123 -0.91 4.78 -6.60
CA LEU A 123 0.49 4.35 -6.67
C LEU A 123 1.32 5.47 -7.30
N GLU A 124 2.39 5.84 -6.62
CA GLU A 124 3.44 6.72 -7.12
C GLU A 124 4.77 5.96 -7.19
N GLN A 125 5.48 6.06 -8.32
CA GLN A 125 6.85 5.55 -8.43
C GLN A 125 7.83 6.55 -7.81
N LEU A 126 8.69 6.03 -6.94
CA LEU A 126 9.81 6.75 -6.35
C LEU A 126 11.13 6.27 -6.99
N GLU A 127 12.26 6.71 -6.45
CA GLU A 127 13.58 6.26 -6.87
C GLU A 127 13.87 4.79 -6.44
N GLU A 128 14.87 4.16 -7.04
CA GLU A 128 15.41 2.85 -6.61
C GLU A 128 14.39 1.71 -6.45
N ASP A 129 13.42 1.60 -7.37
CA ASP A 129 12.32 0.61 -7.34
C ASP A 129 11.40 0.73 -6.10
N MET A 130 11.43 1.86 -5.42
CA MET A 130 10.50 2.20 -4.34
C MET A 130 9.24 2.83 -4.89
N ASN A 131 8.15 2.69 -4.16
CA ASN A 131 6.83 3.18 -4.54
C ASN A 131 6.11 3.66 -3.30
N GLU A 132 5.41 4.78 -3.40
CA GLU A 132 4.38 5.11 -2.44
C GLU A 132 3.10 4.35 -2.80
N VAL A 133 2.56 3.62 -1.83
CA VAL A 133 1.28 2.93 -1.94
C VAL A 133 0.31 3.55 -0.96
N THR A 134 -0.76 4.15 -1.47
CA THR A 134 -1.84 4.68 -0.67
C THR A 134 -3.14 3.94 -0.99
N VAL A 135 -3.82 3.43 0.04
CA VAL A 135 -5.20 2.94 -0.07
C VAL A 135 -6.10 3.64 0.93
N GLY A 136 -7.36 3.83 0.57
CA GLY A 136 -8.31 4.50 1.46
C GLY A 136 -9.76 4.13 1.23
N ILE A 137 -10.58 4.45 2.23
CA ILE A 137 -12.03 4.37 2.19
C ILE A 137 -12.59 5.62 2.89
N GLY A 138 -13.31 6.45 2.13
CA GLY A 138 -13.90 7.68 2.63
C GLY A 138 -12.88 8.59 3.31
N GLY A 139 -13.18 8.96 4.56
CA GLY A 139 -12.33 9.74 5.44
C GLY A 139 -11.04 9.10 5.94
N THR A 140 -10.74 7.84 5.58
CA THR A 140 -9.59 7.09 6.13
C THR A 140 -8.66 6.65 5.02
N LYS A 141 -7.34 6.79 5.24
CA LYS A 141 -6.31 6.26 4.35
C LYS A 141 -5.15 5.67 5.11
N ILE A 142 -4.41 4.78 4.47
CA ILE A 142 -3.13 4.33 4.94
C ILE A 142 -2.11 4.39 3.79
N THR A 143 -0.93 4.89 4.12
CA THR A 143 0.17 5.14 3.18
C THR A 143 1.43 4.43 3.67
N THR A 144 2.23 3.88 2.75
CA THR A 144 3.57 3.34 3.02
C THR A 144 4.47 3.46 1.79
N GLU A 145 5.78 3.51 2.00
CA GLU A 145 6.78 3.35 0.96
C GLU A 145 7.26 1.90 0.93
N THR A 146 7.28 1.28 -0.26
CA THR A 146 7.65 -0.12 -0.40
C THR A 146 8.27 -0.43 -1.75
N LYS A 147 9.07 -1.50 -1.80
CA LYS A 147 9.63 -1.99 -3.07
C LYS A 147 8.52 -2.45 -4.00
N THR A 148 8.75 -2.32 -5.31
CA THR A 148 7.83 -2.80 -6.35
C THR A 148 7.32 -4.19 -6.01
N SER A 149 8.22 -5.16 -5.79
CA SER A 149 7.90 -6.55 -5.46
C SER A 149 7.02 -6.80 -4.22
N SER A 150 6.80 -5.79 -3.38
CA SER A 150 5.98 -5.87 -2.16
C SER A 150 4.64 -5.15 -2.28
N MET A 151 4.42 -4.32 -3.30
CA MET A 151 3.21 -3.47 -3.44
C MET A 151 1.90 -4.24 -3.25
N LYS A 152 1.74 -5.39 -3.92
CA LYS A 152 0.52 -6.20 -3.83
C LYS A 152 0.22 -6.63 -2.39
N ASN A 153 1.25 -7.11 -1.69
CA ASN A 153 1.08 -7.63 -0.33
C ASN A 153 0.79 -6.48 0.65
N GLU A 154 1.51 -5.36 0.51
CA GLU A 154 1.27 -4.19 1.34
C GLU A 154 -0.14 -3.62 1.13
N ALA A 155 -0.53 -3.36 -0.13
CA ALA A 155 -1.84 -2.81 -0.44
C ALA A 155 -3.00 -3.69 0.04
N LYS A 156 -2.85 -5.02 -0.05
CA LYS A 156 -3.84 -5.97 0.47
C LYS A 156 -4.01 -5.82 1.97
N THR A 157 -2.93 -5.88 2.74
CA THR A 157 -2.97 -5.77 4.21
C THR A 157 -3.44 -4.39 4.64
N MET A 158 -3.00 -3.35 3.96
CA MET A 158 -3.46 -1.98 4.18
C MET A 158 -4.95 -1.82 3.95
N MET A 159 -5.50 -2.44 2.89
CA MET A 159 -6.94 -2.40 2.62
C MET A 159 -7.75 -3.19 3.67
N GLU A 160 -7.21 -4.30 4.19
CA GLU A 160 -7.82 -5.04 5.32
C GLU A 160 -7.92 -4.16 6.58
N ILE A 161 -6.86 -3.38 6.87
CA ILE A 161 -6.84 -2.42 7.98
C ILE A 161 -7.92 -1.34 7.76
N VAL A 162 -7.87 -0.62 6.64
CA VAL A 162 -8.80 0.50 6.39
C VAL A 162 -10.25 0.04 6.32
N SER A 163 -10.53 -1.12 5.74
CA SER A 163 -11.89 -1.69 5.67
C SER A 163 -12.51 -1.99 7.03
N SER A 164 -11.68 -2.19 8.06
CA SER A 164 -12.12 -2.48 9.42
C SER A 164 -12.32 -1.24 10.30
N VAL A 165 -11.91 -0.05 9.82
CA VAL A 165 -11.98 1.18 10.60
C VAL A 165 -13.43 1.55 10.86
N LYS A 166 -13.74 1.79 12.13
CA LYS A 166 -15.03 2.25 12.61
C LYS A 166 -14.82 3.47 13.51
N MET A 167 -15.51 4.56 13.19
CA MET A 167 -15.59 5.73 14.05
C MET A 167 -16.44 5.43 15.28
N LYS A 168 -16.06 5.98 16.43
CA LYS A 168 -16.85 5.88 17.67
C LYS A 168 -18.08 6.78 17.64
#